data_AF-A0A932PI84-F1
#
_entry.id   AF-A0A932PI84-F1
#
_cell.length_a   1.000
_cell.length_b   1.000
_cell.length_c   1.000
_cell.angle_alpha   90.00
_cell.angle_beta   90.00
_cell.angle_gamma   90.00
#
_symmetry.space_group_name_H-M   'P 1'
#
loop_
_entity.id
_entity.type
_entity.pdbx_description
1 polymer ?
#
loop_
_entity_poly.entity_id
_entity_poly.type
_entity_poly.pdbx_seq_one_letter_code
_entity_poly.pdbx_strand_id
1 'polypeptide(L)'
;MSSQHHWLQRQRAAFRPRFERLERRDYLSCTVFQRGETLVILGDREANQIAIADTREGEIVLSCDRREPQRFAGVAQIVVETFGGDDDVTAELICPADPSFHFRADLGAGDDRLSISGFDPQPDPPLRFISFDILAGAGNDEVTAVCPSDPNIHFRADPGAGDDRLSISGFDPQPDPPLRTVAFDIRAGAGNDEVMFDLAAAEINGRFVVSVSGGIGNDRLMFGAIQPCILPESEMRIVLSGDAGDDLIDVSMTGLEIAGELDLRAHGGAGNDVIESFIVPCILPEGRANILVDGQAGNDNIAARVEMDEDSRGLLAARVLGGLGDDDLTLEIYGVDEPSLLTALVDGGCGYDIARVTRNVRVGNCEEVFFLDEPR
;
A
#
# COMPACT_ATOMS: atom_id res chain seq x y z
N MET A 1 80.80 -40.07 58.41
CA MET A 1 80.28 -38.72 58.73
C MET A 1 79.97 -38.01 57.42
N SER A 2 78.69 -37.83 57.07
CA SER A 2 78.19 -36.65 56.36
C SER A 2 76.66 -36.70 56.25
N SER A 3 76.03 -35.57 56.55
CA SER A 3 74.59 -35.32 56.70
C SER A 3 73.99 -34.85 55.37
N GLN A 4 72.73 -35.19 55.08
CA GLN A 4 71.95 -34.56 54.01
C GLN A 4 70.62 -34.02 54.54
N HIS A 5 70.44 -32.72 54.34
CA HIS A 5 69.25 -31.93 54.65
C HIS A 5 68.18 -32.07 53.54
N HIS A 6 66.95 -32.38 53.93
CA HIS A 6 65.76 -32.31 53.08
C HIS A 6 65.18 -30.88 53.07
N TRP A 7 64.99 -30.32 51.87
CA TRP A 7 64.20 -29.10 51.64
C TRP A 7 62.78 -29.48 51.18
N LEU A 8 61.76 -29.06 51.92
CA LEU A 8 60.35 -29.17 51.55
C LEU A 8 59.94 -27.98 50.67
N GLN A 9 59.78 -28.21 49.37
CA GLN A 9 59.22 -27.24 48.42
C GLN A 9 57.69 -27.20 48.56
N ARG A 10 57.15 -26.11 49.11
CA ARG A 10 55.72 -25.78 49.09
C ARG A 10 55.30 -25.40 47.67
N GLN A 11 54.55 -26.27 46.99
CA GLN A 11 53.86 -25.91 45.75
C GLN A 11 52.70 -24.96 46.07
N ARG A 12 52.77 -23.73 45.55
CA ARG A 12 51.62 -22.80 45.53
C ARG A 12 50.67 -23.25 44.42
N ALA A 13 49.46 -23.66 44.79
CA ALA A 13 48.41 -23.95 43.83
C ALA A 13 48.05 -22.66 43.07
N ALA A 14 48.29 -22.66 41.76
CA ALA A 14 47.90 -21.56 40.88
C ALA A 14 46.37 -21.58 40.72
N PHE A 15 45.72 -20.49 41.14
CA PHE A 15 44.30 -20.25 40.87
C PHE A 15 44.08 -20.18 39.36
N ARG A 16 43.31 -21.14 38.81
CA ARG A 16 42.90 -21.16 37.40
C ARG A 16 41.39 -20.98 37.35
N PRO A 17 40.88 -19.76 37.11
CA PRO A 17 39.45 -19.57 36.91
C PRO A 17 39.02 -20.39 35.70
N ARG A 18 37.98 -21.21 35.89
CA ARG A 18 37.32 -21.92 34.79
C ARG A 18 36.11 -21.10 34.40
N PHE A 19 36.02 -20.77 33.12
CA PHE A 19 34.80 -20.20 32.56
C PHE A 19 33.78 -21.35 32.48
N GLU A 20 32.80 -21.34 33.36
CA GLU A 20 31.62 -22.20 33.19
C GLU A 20 30.73 -21.53 32.16
N ARG A 21 30.38 -22.27 31.10
CA ARG A 21 29.40 -21.82 30.12
C ARG A 21 28.08 -21.68 30.87
N LEU A 22 27.64 -20.43 31.07
CA LEU A 22 26.30 -20.12 31.57
C LEU A 22 25.30 -20.95 30.77
N GLU A 23 24.40 -21.63 31.48
CA GLU A 23 23.31 -22.40 30.89
C GLU A 23 22.57 -21.51 29.89
N ARG A 24 22.13 -22.07 28.76
CA ARG A 24 21.28 -21.32 27.83
C ARG A 24 20.08 -20.84 28.64
N ARG A 25 20.03 -19.54 28.90
CA ARG A 25 18.80 -18.90 29.34
C ARG A 25 17.93 -18.95 28.10
N ASP A 26 16.84 -19.71 28.17
CA ASP A 26 15.75 -19.56 27.22
C ASP A 26 15.27 -18.12 27.39
N TYR A 27 15.79 -17.24 26.53
CA TYR A 27 15.30 -15.87 26.44
C TYR A 27 13.83 -15.98 26.09
N LEU A 28 13.00 -15.18 26.77
CA LEU A 28 11.58 -15.12 26.48
C LEU A 28 11.44 -14.74 25.01
N SER A 29 11.07 -15.72 24.18
CA SER A 29 11.04 -15.56 22.74
C SER A 29 10.06 -14.48 22.25
N CYS A 30 9.09 -14.17 23.09
CA CYS A 30 8.19 -13.06 22.88
C CYS A 30 7.65 -12.57 24.23
N THR A 31 7.50 -11.25 24.35
CA THR A 31 7.04 -10.55 25.56
C THR A 31 5.78 -9.76 25.23
N VAL A 32 4.72 -9.98 26.01
CA VAL A 32 3.42 -9.33 25.80
C VAL A 32 3.00 -8.66 27.11
N PHE A 33 2.57 -7.41 27.05
CA PHE A 33 2.02 -6.70 28.20
C PHE A 33 1.09 -5.56 27.77
N GLN A 34 0.16 -5.19 28.64
CA GLN A 34 -0.76 -4.07 28.42
C GLN A 34 -0.38 -2.89 29.34
N ARG A 35 -0.37 -1.67 28.78
CA ARG A 35 -0.19 -0.41 29.50
C ARG A 35 -1.34 0.53 29.20
N GLY A 36 -2.32 0.60 30.10
CA GLY A 36 -3.55 1.36 29.83
C GLY A 36 -4.32 0.70 28.69
N GLU A 37 -4.62 1.47 27.65
CA GLU A 37 -5.36 0.99 26.46
C GLU A 37 -4.43 0.44 25.36
N THR A 38 -3.11 0.44 25.59
CA THR A 38 -2.11 -0.05 24.63
C THR A 38 -1.67 -1.47 24.98
N LEU A 39 -1.85 -2.41 24.05
CA LEU A 39 -1.24 -3.74 24.07
C LEU A 39 0.11 -3.68 23.33
N VAL A 40 1.18 -4.13 23.99
CA VAL A 40 2.55 -4.12 23.42
C VAL A 40 3.04 -5.56 23.31
N ILE A 41 3.57 -5.90 22.14
CA ILE A 41 4.07 -7.22 21.77
C ILE A 41 5.49 -7.03 21.26
N LEU A 42 6.46 -7.66 21.92
CA LEU A 42 7.89 -7.56 21.60
C LEU A 42 8.43 -8.95 21.25
N GLY A 43 9.02 -9.09 20.06
CA GLY A 43 9.75 -10.28 19.60
C GLY A 43 11.17 -10.38 20.16
N ASP A 44 11.99 -11.30 19.60
CA ASP A 44 13.32 -11.61 20.14
C ASP A 44 14.49 -11.71 19.13
N ARG A 45 14.36 -11.14 17.93
CA ARG A 45 15.35 -11.23 16.82
C ARG A 45 15.48 -12.63 16.20
N GLU A 46 14.63 -13.56 16.59
CA GLU A 46 14.45 -14.84 15.93
C GLU A 46 13.03 -14.85 15.36
N ALA A 47 12.75 -15.75 14.41
CA ALA A 47 11.42 -15.86 13.80
C ALA A 47 10.30 -16.05 14.85
N ASN A 48 9.36 -15.10 14.89
CA ASN A 48 8.21 -15.09 15.78
C ASN A 48 6.92 -15.47 15.03
N GLN A 49 6.02 -16.17 15.73
CA GLN A 49 4.66 -16.45 15.23
C GLN A 49 3.64 -15.76 16.12
N ILE A 50 3.04 -14.68 15.62
CA ILE A 50 2.14 -13.79 16.36
C ILE A 50 0.75 -13.86 15.77
N ALA A 51 -0.23 -14.29 16.56
CA ALA A 51 -1.63 -14.30 16.16
C ALA A 51 -2.44 -13.43 17.11
N ILE A 52 -3.14 -12.44 16.54
CA ILE A 52 -3.95 -11.45 17.23
C ILE A 52 -5.37 -11.59 16.69
N ALA A 53 -6.33 -11.77 17.57
CA ALA A 53 -7.74 -11.85 17.20
C ALA A 53 -8.56 -10.99 18.15
N ASP A 54 -9.35 -10.07 17.60
CA ASP A 54 -10.43 -9.42 18.31
C ASP A 54 -11.60 -10.38 18.52
N THR A 55 -12.27 -10.26 19.65
CA THR A 55 -13.53 -10.93 19.92
C THR A 55 -14.67 -9.93 19.86
N ARG A 56 -15.86 -10.38 19.45
CA ARG A 56 -17.10 -9.58 19.47
C ARG A 56 -17.47 -8.98 20.84
N GLU A 57 -16.81 -9.41 21.91
CA GLU A 57 -16.99 -8.89 23.28
C GLU A 57 -16.01 -7.73 23.62
N GLY A 58 -15.16 -7.32 22.66
CA GLY A 58 -14.17 -6.24 22.84
C GLY A 58 -12.90 -6.68 23.57
N GLU A 59 -12.64 -7.99 23.68
CA GLU A 59 -11.36 -8.53 24.13
C GLU A 59 -10.45 -8.84 22.94
N ILE A 60 -9.15 -8.63 23.12
CA ILE A 60 -8.10 -9.12 22.22
C ILE A 60 -7.57 -10.45 22.76
N VAL A 61 -7.58 -11.48 21.93
CA VAL A 61 -6.94 -12.77 22.15
C VAL A 61 -5.62 -12.79 21.39
N LEU A 62 -4.54 -13.09 22.09
CA LEU A 62 -3.20 -13.09 21.50
C LEU A 62 -2.43 -14.36 21.80
N SER A 63 -1.83 -14.95 20.78
CA SER A 63 -0.82 -16.02 20.87
C SER A 63 0.51 -15.51 20.33
N CYS A 64 1.60 -15.90 20.98
CA CYS A 64 2.95 -15.62 20.51
C CYS A 64 3.83 -16.86 20.66
N ASP A 65 4.53 -17.25 19.62
CA ASP A 65 5.40 -18.45 19.52
C ASP A 65 4.71 -19.74 20.03
N ARG A 66 3.43 -19.91 19.67
CA ARG A 66 2.61 -21.08 20.03
C ARG A 66 2.42 -21.27 21.54
N ARG A 67 2.60 -20.20 22.33
CA ARG A 67 2.19 -20.19 23.74
C ARG A 67 0.66 -20.20 23.86
N GLU A 68 0.19 -20.51 25.06
CA GLU A 68 -1.24 -20.43 25.34
C GLU A 68 -1.77 -19.01 25.09
N PRO A 69 -2.94 -18.86 24.43
CA PRO A 69 -3.52 -17.56 24.17
C PRO A 69 -3.79 -16.76 25.45
N GLN A 70 -3.45 -15.48 25.42
CA GLN A 70 -3.71 -14.51 26.48
C GLN A 70 -4.86 -13.59 26.06
N ARG A 71 -5.63 -13.09 27.04
CA ARG A 71 -6.78 -12.21 26.83
C ARG A 71 -6.52 -10.84 27.45
N PHE A 72 -6.87 -9.79 26.70
CA PHE A 72 -6.72 -8.40 27.09
C PHE A 72 -8.03 -7.66 26.81
N ALA A 73 -8.46 -6.81 27.74
CA ALA A 73 -9.69 -6.04 27.61
C ALA A 73 -9.36 -4.54 27.59
N GLY A 74 -10.20 -3.75 26.91
CA GLY A 74 -10.03 -2.29 26.81
C GLY A 74 -8.79 -1.90 26.01
N VAL A 75 -8.46 -2.66 24.96
CA VAL A 75 -7.35 -2.37 24.06
C VAL A 75 -7.86 -1.50 22.92
N ALA A 76 -7.36 -0.27 22.83
CA ALA A 76 -7.62 0.66 21.72
C ALA A 76 -6.41 0.83 20.81
N GLN A 77 -5.23 0.36 21.26
CA GLN A 77 -4.01 0.41 20.48
C GLN A 77 -3.23 -0.90 20.60
N ILE A 78 -2.74 -1.40 19.47
CA ILE A 78 -1.82 -2.55 19.41
C ILE A 78 -0.50 -2.08 18.81
N VAL A 79 0.61 -2.45 19.46
CA VAL A 79 1.97 -2.20 18.99
C VAL A 79 2.71 -3.53 18.94
N VAL A 80 3.16 -3.91 17.75
CA VAL A 80 4.00 -5.08 17.48
C VAL A 80 5.40 -4.59 17.09
N GLU A 81 6.42 -5.08 17.77
CA GLU A 81 7.83 -4.86 17.43
C GLU A 81 8.55 -6.21 17.46
N THR A 82 8.87 -6.83 16.32
CA THR A 82 9.48 -8.17 16.29
C THR A 82 11.02 -8.13 16.21
N PHE A 83 11.56 -6.99 15.78
CA PHE A 83 12.98 -6.66 15.66
C PHE A 83 13.72 -7.40 14.55
N GLY A 84 13.54 -8.71 14.40
CA GLY A 84 14.05 -9.43 13.25
C GLY A 84 13.96 -10.95 13.39
N GLY A 85 14.51 -11.67 12.41
CA GLY A 85 14.06 -13.01 12.09
C GLY A 85 12.90 -12.95 11.09
N ASP A 86 12.54 -14.07 10.48
CA ASP A 86 11.42 -14.12 9.52
C ASP A 86 10.11 -14.29 10.30
N ASP A 87 9.39 -13.20 10.51
CA ASP A 87 8.23 -13.13 11.39
C ASP A 87 6.91 -13.38 10.65
N ASP A 88 5.95 -14.02 11.32
CA ASP A 88 4.59 -14.22 10.79
C ASP A 88 3.58 -13.62 11.77
N VAL A 89 2.99 -12.48 11.38
CA VAL A 89 2.03 -11.72 12.16
C VAL A 89 0.65 -11.77 11.48
N THR A 90 -0.33 -12.32 12.17
CA THR A 90 -1.74 -12.30 11.72
C THR A 90 -2.59 -11.49 12.70
N ALA A 91 -3.36 -10.55 12.19
CA ALA A 91 -4.31 -9.72 12.94
C ALA A 91 -5.72 -9.84 12.34
N GLU A 92 -6.61 -10.54 13.04
CA GLU A 92 -8.03 -10.65 12.71
C GLU A 92 -8.83 -9.68 13.59
N LEU A 93 -9.22 -8.53 13.04
CA LEU A 93 -9.82 -7.39 13.74
C LEU A 93 -11.32 -7.29 13.42
N ILE A 94 -12.12 -8.07 14.15
CA ILE A 94 -13.57 -8.20 13.91
C ILE A 94 -14.36 -6.99 14.37
N CYS A 95 -14.18 -6.57 15.63
CA CYS A 95 -14.88 -5.44 16.21
C CYS A 95 -13.91 -4.51 16.98
N PRO A 96 -12.97 -3.86 16.27
CA PRO A 96 -11.97 -3.01 16.92
C PRO A 96 -12.59 -1.92 17.80
N ALA A 97 -11.86 -1.47 18.82
CA ALA A 97 -12.41 -0.59 19.85
C ALA A 97 -12.91 0.78 19.32
N ASP A 98 -13.99 1.26 19.95
CA ASP A 98 -14.58 2.58 19.72
C ASP A 98 -14.00 3.67 20.63
N PRO A 99 -14.01 4.96 20.20
CA PRO A 99 -14.37 5.46 18.86
C PRO A 99 -13.20 5.41 17.87
N SER A 100 -12.01 5.00 18.32
CA SER A 100 -10.79 4.98 17.52
C SER A 100 -9.93 3.77 17.87
N PHE A 101 -9.34 3.17 16.84
CA PHE A 101 -8.43 2.05 16.97
C PHE A 101 -7.13 2.28 16.19
N HIS A 102 -5.99 1.95 16.80
CA HIS A 102 -4.67 2.14 16.20
C HIS A 102 -3.87 0.84 16.23
N PHE A 103 -3.43 0.38 15.06
CA PHE A 103 -2.54 -0.76 14.92
C PHE A 103 -1.21 -0.31 14.35
N ARG A 104 -0.12 -0.63 15.05
CA ARG A 104 1.24 -0.43 14.56
C ARG A 104 1.99 -1.75 14.55
N ALA A 105 2.68 -2.03 13.44
CA ALA A 105 3.64 -3.12 13.35
C ALA A 105 4.99 -2.61 12.83
N ASP A 106 6.05 -3.07 13.47
CA ASP A 106 7.46 -2.85 13.12
C ASP A 106 8.13 -4.23 13.11
N LEU A 107 8.31 -4.80 11.90
CA LEU A 107 8.73 -6.20 11.72
C LEU A 107 10.28 -6.34 11.75
N GLY A 108 10.98 -5.28 11.36
CA GLY A 108 12.40 -5.11 11.64
C GLY A 108 13.29 -5.68 10.54
N ALA A 109 13.79 -6.90 10.69
CA ALA A 109 14.76 -7.44 9.73
C ALA A 109 14.60 -8.95 9.54
N GLY A 110 14.39 -9.38 8.31
CA GLY A 110 14.00 -10.74 7.97
C GLY A 110 13.02 -10.68 6.82
N ASP A 111 12.65 -11.83 6.27
CA ASP A 111 11.58 -11.89 5.28
C ASP A 111 10.25 -12.09 6.03
N ASP A 112 9.54 -11.00 6.30
CA ASP A 112 8.40 -10.96 7.21
C ASP A 112 7.05 -11.07 6.49
N ARG A 113 6.04 -11.59 7.19
CA ARG A 113 4.64 -11.61 6.73
C ARG A 113 3.72 -10.93 7.74
N LEU A 114 2.91 -10.00 7.25
CA LEU A 114 1.80 -9.41 7.99
C LEU A 114 0.48 -9.58 7.24
N SER A 115 -0.51 -10.19 7.90
CA SER A 115 -1.88 -10.29 7.39
C SER A 115 -2.86 -9.60 8.33
N ILE A 116 -3.58 -8.60 7.84
CA ILE A 116 -4.64 -7.88 8.55
C ILE A 116 -5.98 -8.16 7.87
N SER A 117 -6.96 -8.65 8.63
CA SER A 117 -8.27 -9.00 8.11
C SER A 117 -9.34 -8.92 9.21
N GLY A 118 -10.54 -9.43 8.93
CA GLY A 118 -11.50 -9.80 9.96
C GLY A 118 -12.68 -8.87 10.17
N PHE A 119 -12.79 -7.74 9.46
CA PHE A 119 -13.85 -6.76 9.65
C PHE A 119 -15.25 -7.36 9.42
N ASP A 120 -16.10 -7.39 10.46
CA ASP A 120 -17.45 -7.99 10.39
C ASP A 120 -18.40 -7.08 9.58
N PRO A 121 -19.06 -7.60 8.54
CA PRO A 121 -20.19 -6.91 7.93
C PRO A 121 -21.38 -6.97 8.90
N GLN A 122 -21.68 -5.83 9.52
CA GLN A 122 -22.98 -5.45 10.10
C GLN A 122 -23.38 -5.96 11.50
N PRO A 123 -24.26 -5.22 12.23
CA PRO A 123 -24.74 -3.87 11.92
C PRO A 123 -23.65 -2.83 12.20
N ASP A 124 -23.55 -1.86 11.28
CA ASP A 124 -22.51 -0.84 11.21
C ASP A 124 -22.15 -0.30 12.60
N PRO A 125 -20.89 -0.43 13.02
CA PRO A 125 -20.42 0.25 14.20
C PRO A 125 -20.62 1.77 14.07
N PRO A 126 -20.60 2.53 15.18
CA PRO A 126 -20.58 3.99 15.09
C PRO A 126 -19.40 4.45 14.21
N LEU A 127 -19.42 5.72 13.77
CA LEU A 127 -18.31 6.31 13.02
C LEU A 127 -16.97 6.07 13.74
N ARG A 128 -16.19 5.09 13.27
CA ARG A 128 -14.87 4.76 13.79
C ARG A 128 -13.79 5.52 13.03
N PHE A 129 -12.68 5.76 13.72
CA PHE A 129 -11.42 6.11 13.10
C PHE A 129 -10.45 4.94 13.29
N ILE A 130 -10.01 4.33 12.20
CA ILE A 130 -9.04 3.24 12.24
C ILE A 130 -7.74 3.74 11.60
N SER A 131 -6.60 3.47 12.25
CA SER A 131 -5.31 3.66 11.61
C SER A 131 -4.39 2.45 11.69
N PHE A 132 -3.64 2.26 10.61
CA PHE A 132 -2.57 1.29 10.47
C PHE A 132 -1.27 2.02 10.15
N ASP A 133 -0.21 1.75 10.91
CA ASP A 133 1.15 2.20 10.64
C ASP A 133 2.06 0.97 10.56
N ILE A 134 2.44 0.57 9.35
CA ILE A 134 3.21 -0.65 9.08
C ILE A 134 4.62 -0.26 8.63
N LEU A 135 5.63 -0.83 9.30
CA LEU A 135 7.04 -0.78 8.93
C LEU A 135 7.51 -2.23 8.84
N ALA A 136 7.86 -2.73 7.66
CA ALA A 136 8.30 -4.13 7.53
C ALA A 136 9.83 -4.22 7.77
N GLY A 137 10.61 -3.35 7.13
CA GLY A 137 11.98 -3.07 7.50
C GLY A 137 12.97 -3.52 6.43
N ALA A 138 13.75 -4.57 6.69
CA ALA A 138 14.75 -5.05 5.75
C ALA A 138 14.59 -6.54 5.50
N GLY A 139 14.60 -6.95 4.23
CA GLY A 139 14.24 -8.29 3.79
C GLY A 139 13.08 -8.20 2.80
N ASN A 140 12.66 -9.31 2.23
CA ASN A 140 11.57 -9.34 1.26
C ASN A 140 10.26 -9.64 1.99
N ASP A 141 9.46 -8.61 2.20
CA ASP A 141 8.31 -8.63 3.09
C ASP A 141 6.98 -8.78 2.33
N GLU A 142 6.01 -9.41 2.98
CA GLU A 142 4.66 -9.59 2.46
C GLU A 142 3.61 -9.00 3.41
N VAL A 143 2.96 -7.91 3.01
CA VAL A 143 1.88 -7.28 3.75
C VAL A 143 0.56 -7.42 3.00
N THR A 144 -0.44 -8.03 3.63
CA THR A 144 -1.82 -8.09 3.13
C THR A 144 -2.76 -7.41 4.10
N ALA A 145 -3.57 -6.47 3.61
CA ALA A 145 -4.59 -5.79 4.39
C ALA A 145 -5.94 -5.84 3.68
N VAL A 146 -6.90 -6.53 4.29
CA VAL A 146 -8.31 -6.46 3.90
C VAL A 146 -8.94 -5.37 4.76
N CYS A 147 -9.08 -4.16 4.23
CA CYS A 147 -9.62 -3.02 4.94
C CYS A 147 -11.16 -3.08 5.06
N PRO A 148 -11.74 -2.54 6.14
CA PRO A 148 -13.18 -2.39 6.27
C PRO A 148 -13.71 -1.30 5.35
N SER A 149 -15.03 -1.28 5.14
CA SER A 149 -15.76 -0.13 4.58
C SER A 149 -16.02 0.98 5.61
N ASP A 150 -15.20 1.08 6.67
CA ASP A 150 -15.37 2.10 7.71
C ASP A 150 -15.19 3.52 7.13
N PRO A 151 -15.94 4.51 7.62
CA PRO A 151 -15.97 5.83 7.01
C PRO A 151 -14.66 6.61 7.17
N ASN A 152 -13.79 6.27 8.14
CA ASN A 152 -12.51 6.96 8.33
C ASN A 152 -11.35 5.97 8.56
N ILE A 153 -10.47 5.87 7.56
CA ILE A 153 -9.34 4.94 7.56
C ILE A 153 -8.08 5.68 7.17
N HIS A 154 -7.03 5.55 7.97
CA HIS A 154 -5.69 6.02 7.64
C HIS A 154 -4.73 4.83 7.63
N PHE A 155 -4.19 4.48 6.47
CA PHE A 155 -3.25 3.39 6.33
C PHE A 155 -1.92 3.94 5.82
N ARG A 156 -0.86 3.67 6.57
CA ARG A 156 0.51 3.93 6.15
C ARG A 156 1.27 2.61 6.11
N ALA A 157 2.00 2.38 5.03
CA ALA A 157 2.95 1.29 4.93
C ALA A 157 4.29 1.77 4.36
N ASP A 158 5.35 1.26 4.95
CA ASP A 158 6.75 1.40 4.53
C ASP A 158 7.39 -0.01 4.63
N PRO A 159 7.25 -0.84 3.57
CA PRO A 159 7.86 -2.16 3.51
C PRO A 159 9.38 -2.09 3.66
N GLY A 160 10.04 -1.12 3.02
CA GLY A 160 11.38 -0.70 3.39
C GLY A 160 12.43 -1.15 2.37
N ALA A 161 13.27 -2.12 2.70
CA ALA A 161 14.37 -2.54 1.83
C ALA A 161 14.29 -4.03 1.52
N GLY A 162 14.17 -4.37 0.24
CA GLY A 162 13.96 -5.72 -0.26
C GLY A 162 13.00 -5.66 -1.44
N ASP A 163 12.75 -6.81 -2.08
CA ASP A 163 11.71 -6.92 -3.09
C ASP A 163 10.39 -7.28 -2.37
N ASP A 164 9.58 -6.27 -2.04
CA ASP A 164 8.43 -6.40 -1.15
C ASP A 164 7.10 -6.57 -1.90
N ARG A 165 6.09 -7.12 -1.22
CA ARG A 165 4.71 -7.21 -1.73
C ARG A 165 3.72 -6.62 -0.73
N LEU A 166 2.92 -5.66 -1.19
CA LEU A 166 1.79 -5.08 -0.46
C LEU A 166 0.50 -5.28 -1.24
N SER A 167 -0.51 -5.90 -0.62
CA SER A 167 -1.86 -6.01 -1.17
C SER A 167 -2.90 -5.39 -0.24
N ILE A 168 -3.74 -4.51 -0.77
CA ILE A 168 -4.85 -3.87 -0.06
C ILE A 168 -6.15 -4.14 -0.80
N SER A 169 -7.18 -4.60 -0.09
CA SER A 169 -8.52 -4.89 -0.62
C SER A 169 -9.59 -4.73 0.46
N GLY A 170 -10.81 -5.23 0.25
CA GLY A 170 -11.80 -5.44 1.34
C GLY A 170 -12.99 -4.47 1.39
N PHE A 171 -13.01 -3.45 0.54
CA PHE A 171 -14.17 -2.55 0.40
C PHE A 171 -15.36 -3.34 -0.18
N ASP A 172 -16.30 -3.76 0.67
CA ASP A 172 -17.41 -4.63 0.27
C ASP A 172 -18.59 -3.81 -0.31
N PRO A 173 -19.23 -4.25 -1.41
CA PRO A 173 -20.56 -3.75 -1.80
C PRO A 173 -21.62 -3.93 -0.70
N GLN A 174 -21.90 -2.86 0.02
CA GLN A 174 -23.14 -2.42 0.69
C GLN A 174 -24.15 -3.45 1.29
N PRO A 175 -24.84 -3.09 2.40
CA PRO A 175 -25.03 -1.74 2.94
C PRO A 175 -24.02 -1.39 4.03
N ASP A 176 -23.00 -0.62 3.63
CA ASP A 176 -22.05 0.03 4.52
C ASP A 176 -22.23 1.55 4.39
N PRO A 177 -21.95 2.33 5.44
CA PRO A 177 -21.97 3.77 5.34
C PRO A 177 -20.96 4.25 4.29
N PRO A 178 -21.23 5.35 3.57
CA PRO A 178 -20.28 5.88 2.60
C PRO A 178 -18.93 6.26 3.24
N LEU A 179 -17.85 6.00 2.51
CA LEU A 179 -16.48 6.38 2.90
C LEU A 179 -16.37 7.90 2.99
N ARG A 180 -15.80 8.43 4.09
CA ARG A 180 -15.72 9.89 4.33
C ARG A 180 -14.31 10.43 4.30
N THR A 181 -13.40 9.88 5.10
CA THR A 181 -12.01 10.34 5.17
C THR A 181 -11.09 9.15 5.12
N VAL A 182 -10.69 8.77 3.91
CA VAL A 182 -9.85 7.60 3.67
C VAL A 182 -8.53 8.06 3.07
N ALA A 183 -7.43 7.61 3.65
CA ALA A 183 -6.09 7.95 3.21
C ALA A 183 -5.18 6.72 3.25
N PHE A 184 -4.56 6.41 2.12
CA PHE A 184 -3.49 5.42 1.98
C PHE A 184 -2.20 6.15 1.57
N ASP A 185 -1.14 6.00 2.36
CA ASP A 185 0.20 6.56 2.13
C ASP A 185 1.22 5.42 2.15
N ILE A 186 1.65 4.99 0.97
CA ILE A 186 2.51 3.82 0.77
C ILE A 186 3.84 4.30 0.17
N ARG A 187 4.94 3.89 0.78
CA ARG A 187 6.30 4.07 0.25
C ARG A 187 6.94 2.69 0.22
N ALA A 188 7.09 2.09 -0.96
CA ALA A 188 7.53 0.70 -1.06
C ALA A 188 9.00 0.58 -0.63
N GLY A 189 9.85 1.48 -1.13
CA GLY A 189 11.15 1.76 -0.55
C GLY A 189 12.29 1.46 -1.51
N ALA A 190 13.10 0.45 -1.24
CA ALA A 190 14.23 0.07 -2.08
C ALA A 190 14.22 -1.41 -2.41
N GLY A 191 14.24 -1.73 -3.69
CA GLY A 191 14.10 -3.07 -4.25
C GLY A 191 13.03 -3.04 -5.33
N ASN A 192 12.68 -4.19 -5.89
CA ASN A 192 11.65 -4.27 -6.93
C ASN A 192 10.34 -4.68 -6.28
N ASP A 193 9.54 -3.69 -5.94
CA ASP A 193 8.36 -3.86 -5.10
C ASP A 193 7.09 -4.10 -5.92
N GLU A 194 6.09 -4.71 -5.30
CA GLU A 194 4.77 -4.93 -5.87
C GLU A 194 3.70 -4.38 -4.93
N VAL A 195 2.98 -3.34 -5.36
CA VAL A 195 1.87 -2.74 -4.62
C VAL A 195 0.58 -2.93 -5.42
N MET A 196 -0.38 -3.65 -4.84
CA MET A 196 -1.70 -3.87 -5.42
C MET A 196 -2.78 -3.28 -4.51
N PHE A 197 -3.65 -2.45 -5.08
CA PHE A 197 -4.79 -1.85 -4.41
C PHE A 197 -6.07 -2.12 -5.18
N ASP A 198 -7.02 -2.81 -4.55
CA ASP A 198 -8.32 -3.13 -5.12
C ASP A 198 -9.45 -2.42 -4.36
N LEU A 199 -10.18 -1.55 -5.07
CA LEU A 199 -11.38 -0.88 -4.61
C LEU A 199 -12.63 -1.48 -5.26
N ALA A 200 -13.45 -2.20 -4.51
CA ALA A 200 -14.75 -2.65 -5.01
C ALA A 200 -15.87 -1.72 -4.53
N ALA A 201 -16.87 -1.50 -5.39
CA ALA A 201 -18.20 -0.91 -5.17
C ALA A 201 -18.35 0.18 -4.09
N ALA A 202 -17.30 0.97 -3.86
CA ALA A 202 -17.24 1.88 -2.75
C ALA A 202 -18.02 3.16 -3.05
N GLU A 203 -18.85 3.59 -2.12
CA GLU A 203 -19.51 4.90 -2.15
C GLU A 203 -18.65 5.92 -1.39
N ILE A 204 -18.18 6.96 -2.08
CA ILE A 204 -17.27 7.98 -1.54
C ILE A 204 -18.09 9.26 -1.29
N ASN A 205 -18.22 9.61 -0.01
CA ASN A 205 -18.92 10.79 0.52
C ASN A 205 -17.98 11.65 1.37
N GLY A 206 -16.94 12.17 0.74
CA GLY A 206 -15.90 12.95 1.37
C GLY A 206 -14.60 12.86 0.57
N ARG A 207 -13.48 12.62 1.26
CA ARG A 207 -12.15 12.59 0.68
C ARG A 207 -11.57 11.17 0.75
N PHE A 208 -11.27 10.61 -0.42
CA PHE A 208 -10.57 9.34 -0.60
C PHE A 208 -9.23 9.62 -1.29
N VAL A 209 -8.11 9.33 -0.63
CA VAL A 209 -6.77 9.58 -1.17
C VAL A 209 -5.95 8.31 -1.13
N VAL A 210 -5.35 7.97 -2.26
CA VAL A 210 -4.32 6.93 -2.37
C VAL A 210 -3.05 7.58 -2.92
N SER A 211 -1.95 7.40 -2.22
CA SER A 211 -0.62 7.84 -2.62
C SER A 211 0.32 6.65 -2.51
N VAL A 212 0.94 6.28 -3.63
CA VAL A 212 1.92 5.19 -3.71
C VAL A 212 3.19 5.71 -4.37
N SER A 213 4.32 5.42 -3.75
CA SER A 213 5.67 5.69 -4.25
C SER A 213 6.40 4.34 -4.27
N GLY A 214 6.89 3.94 -5.45
CA GLY A 214 7.70 2.73 -5.64
C GLY A 214 9.04 2.89 -4.95
N GLY A 215 9.80 3.89 -5.36
CA GLY A 215 11.03 4.30 -4.68
C GLY A 215 12.24 4.01 -5.53
N ILE A 216 13.12 3.10 -5.10
CA ILE A 216 14.31 2.72 -5.86
C ILE A 216 14.20 1.26 -6.29
N GLY A 217 14.17 1.01 -7.59
CA GLY A 217 14.10 -0.32 -8.19
C GLY A 217 13.01 -0.35 -9.24
N ASN A 218 12.78 -1.51 -9.84
CA ASN A 218 11.80 -1.66 -10.91
C ASN A 218 10.48 -2.17 -10.31
N ASP A 219 9.59 -1.23 -10.01
CA ASP A 219 8.40 -1.47 -9.21
C ASP A 219 7.17 -1.81 -10.05
N ARG A 220 6.19 -2.47 -9.42
CA ARG A 220 4.89 -2.78 -10.01
C ARG A 220 3.79 -2.17 -9.15
N LEU A 221 3.13 -1.15 -9.67
CA LEU A 221 2.05 -0.44 -8.99
C LEU A 221 0.73 -0.71 -9.71
N MET A 222 -0.19 -1.39 -9.04
CA MET A 222 -1.49 -1.78 -9.60
C MET A 222 -2.62 -1.16 -8.79
N PHE A 223 -3.50 -0.42 -9.47
CA PHE A 223 -4.73 0.11 -8.89
C PHE A 223 -5.94 -0.39 -9.68
N GLY A 224 -6.73 -1.25 -9.04
CA GLY A 224 -8.00 -1.74 -9.55
C GLY A 224 -9.17 -1.05 -8.86
N ALA A 225 -10.17 -0.60 -9.63
CA ALA A 225 -11.46 -0.20 -9.09
C ALA A 225 -12.62 -0.72 -9.94
N ILE A 226 -13.62 -1.32 -9.28
CA ILE A 226 -14.83 -1.82 -9.94
C ILE A 226 -16.04 -1.18 -9.29
N GLN A 227 -16.80 -0.45 -10.09
CA GLN A 227 -18.03 0.24 -9.74
C GLN A 227 -17.96 1.22 -8.55
N PRO A 228 -16.87 2.00 -8.36
CA PRO A 228 -16.88 3.07 -7.36
C PRO A 228 -17.88 4.18 -7.73
N CYS A 229 -18.49 4.78 -6.71
CA CYS A 229 -19.40 5.92 -6.85
C CYS A 229 -18.88 7.12 -6.05
N ILE A 230 -18.55 8.21 -6.72
CA ILE A 230 -18.09 9.46 -6.11
C ILE A 230 -19.28 10.42 -6.02
N LEU A 231 -19.76 10.66 -4.80
CA LEU A 231 -20.91 11.54 -4.56
C LEU A 231 -20.59 13.02 -4.81
N PRO A 232 -21.61 13.89 -4.91
CA PRO A 232 -21.40 15.33 -5.02
C PRO A 232 -20.55 15.87 -3.86
N GLU A 233 -19.77 16.92 -4.12
CA GLU A 233 -18.86 17.55 -3.14
C GLU A 233 -17.76 16.62 -2.58
N SER A 234 -17.59 15.43 -3.15
CA SER A 234 -16.55 14.46 -2.76
C SER A 234 -15.36 14.48 -3.71
N GLU A 235 -14.19 14.07 -3.21
CA GLU A 235 -12.92 13.99 -3.95
C GLU A 235 -12.37 12.57 -3.83
N MET A 236 -12.08 11.97 -4.98
CA MET A 236 -11.21 10.80 -5.09
C MET A 236 -9.90 11.22 -5.74
N ARG A 237 -8.79 11.05 -5.03
CA ARG A 237 -7.45 11.33 -5.53
C ARG A 237 -6.59 10.08 -5.49
N ILE A 238 -6.00 9.73 -6.63
CA ILE A 238 -5.07 8.61 -6.75
C ILE A 238 -3.79 9.15 -7.34
N VAL A 239 -2.66 8.93 -6.66
CA VAL A 239 -1.32 9.28 -7.14
C VAL A 239 -0.45 8.03 -7.03
N LEU A 240 0.06 7.57 -8.17
CA LEU A 240 1.02 6.47 -8.27
C LEU A 240 2.30 7.03 -8.89
N SER A 241 3.44 6.81 -8.24
CA SER A 241 4.76 7.19 -8.73
C SER A 241 5.69 5.99 -8.70
N GLY A 242 6.27 5.60 -9.84
CA GLY A 242 7.33 4.58 -9.90
C GLY A 242 8.62 5.07 -9.24
N ASP A 243 8.94 6.35 -9.43
CA ASP A 243 10.11 7.05 -8.90
C ASP A 243 11.42 6.72 -9.64
N ALA A 244 12.22 5.73 -9.23
CA ALA A 244 13.53 5.48 -9.85
C ALA A 244 13.73 4.00 -10.20
N GLY A 245 13.73 3.70 -11.49
CA GLY A 245 13.87 2.37 -12.07
C GLY A 245 13.02 2.28 -13.32
N ASP A 246 13.04 1.12 -13.98
CA ASP A 246 12.11 0.87 -15.10
C ASP A 246 10.82 0.26 -14.51
N ASP A 247 9.80 1.10 -14.30
CA ASP A 247 8.61 0.78 -13.52
C ASP A 247 7.43 0.32 -14.39
N LEU A 248 6.49 -0.40 -13.77
CA LEU A 248 5.22 -0.78 -14.37
C LEU A 248 4.06 -0.24 -13.52
N ILE A 249 3.24 0.62 -14.12
CA ILE A 249 2.04 1.17 -13.48
C ILE A 249 0.81 0.73 -14.27
N ASP A 250 -0.12 0.04 -13.61
CA ASP A 250 -1.40 -0.39 -14.18
C ASP A 250 -2.56 0.23 -13.39
N VAL A 251 -3.45 0.93 -14.09
CA VAL A 251 -4.66 1.51 -13.52
C VAL A 251 -5.88 1.02 -14.29
N SER A 252 -6.75 0.26 -13.63
CA SER A 252 -8.00 -0.24 -14.22
C SER A 252 -9.20 0.21 -13.38
N MET A 253 -10.05 1.08 -13.93
CA MET A 253 -11.23 1.58 -13.25
C MET A 253 -12.47 1.40 -14.14
N THR A 254 -13.41 0.55 -13.73
CA THR A 254 -14.59 0.22 -14.55
C THR A 254 -15.90 0.52 -13.83
N GLY A 255 -16.92 0.96 -14.58
CA GLY A 255 -18.24 1.26 -14.01
C GLY A 255 -18.24 2.43 -13.02
N LEU A 256 -17.31 3.37 -13.20
CA LEU A 256 -17.05 4.47 -12.27
C LEU A 256 -18.10 5.58 -12.44
N GLU A 257 -18.89 5.85 -11.41
CA GLU A 257 -19.84 6.98 -11.40
C GLU A 257 -19.21 8.21 -10.71
N ILE A 258 -19.23 9.37 -11.37
CA ILE A 258 -18.56 10.58 -10.88
C ILE A 258 -19.54 11.75 -10.82
N ALA A 259 -20.10 12.01 -9.63
CA ALA A 259 -20.82 13.24 -9.33
C ALA A 259 -19.94 14.33 -8.69
N GLY A 260 -18.85 13.91 -8.02
CA GLY A 260 -17.84 14.78 -7.44
C GLY A 260 -16.61 14.99 -8.33
N GLU A 261 -15.43 14.95 -7.74
CA GLU A 261 -14.15 15.12 -8.43
C GLU A 261 -13.29 13.84 -8.38
N LEU A 262 -12.76 13.44 -9.53
CA LEU A 262 -11.68 12.46 -9.67
C LEU A 262 -10.40 13.19 -10.11
N ASP A 263 -9.29 12.93 -9.42
CA ASP A 263 -7.94 13.31 -9.82
C ASP A 263 -7.03 12.07 -9.78
N LEU A 264 -6.77 11.50 -10.95
CA LEU A 264 -5.88 10.36 -11.14
C LEU A 264 -4.56 10.84 -11.75
N ARG A 265 -3.45 10.46 -11.11
CA ARG A 265 -2.10 10.74 -11.59
C ARG A 265 -1.25 9.48 -11.53
N ALA A 266 -0.71 9.09 -12.68
CA ALA A 266 0.30 8.06 -12.80
C ALA A 266 1.58 8.70 -13.32
N HIS A 267 2.67 8.49 -12.60
CA HIS A 267 3.98 9.10 -12.82
C HIS A 267 5.00 7.98 -12.96
N GLY A 268 5.65 7.83 -14.12
CA GLY A 268 6.71 6.85 -14.32
C GLY A 268 7.88 7.15 -13.39
N GLY A 269 8.59 8.24 -13.70
CA GLY A 269 9.70 8.70 -12.88
C GLY A 269 10.99 8.73 -13.69
N ALA A 270 12.04 8.12 -13.18
CA ALA A 270 13.34 8.04 -13.84
C ALA A 270 13.63 6.59 -14.24
N GLY A 271 13.63 6.33 -15.54
CA GLY A 271 13.82 5.01 -16.14
C GLY A 271 12.88 4.87 -17.34
N ASN A 272 12.90 3.71 -18.00
CA ASN A 272 12.02 3.46 -19.13
C ASN A 272 10.76 2.78 -18.62
N ASP A 273 9.73 3.58 -18.38
CA ASP A 273 8.54 3.14 -17.66
C ASP A 273 7.47 2.60 -18.61
N VAL A 274 6.64 1.71 -18.09
CA VAL A 274 5.44 1.22 -18.77
C VAL A 274 4.24 1.65 -17.94
N ILE A 275 3.34 2.43 -18.55
CA ILE A 275 2.12 2.86 -17.87
C ILE A 275 0.90 2.49 -18.71
N GLU A 276 0.06 1.62 -18.17
CA GLU A 276 -1.22 1.24 -18.76
C GLU A 276 -2.38 1.78 -17.91
N SER A 277 -3.36 2.41 -18.55
CA SER A 277 -4.58 2.84 -17.86
C SER A 277 -5.83 2.55 -18.69
N PHE A 278 -6.81 1.88 -18.11
CA PHE A 278 -8.11 1.62 -18.71
C PHE A 278 -9.23 2.11 -17.79
N ILE A 279 -9.98 3.12 -18.25
CA ILE A 279 -10.96 3.82 -17.42
C ILE A 279 -12.30 3.90 -18.15
N VAL A 280 -13.37 3.47 -17.50
CA VAL A 280 -14.74 3.52 -18.02
C VAL A 280 -15.61 4.37 -17.08
N PRO A 281 -15.64 5.71 -17.27
CA PRO A 281 -16.37 6.62 -16.38
C PRO A 281 -17.76 7.00 -16.93
N CYS A 282 -18.73 7.13 -16.03
CA CYS A 282 -19.96 7.90 -16.21
C CYS A 282 -19.84 9.19 -15.39
N ILE A 283 -19.46 10.30 -16.04
CA ILE A 283 -19.29 11.58 -15.37
C ILE A 283 -20.63 12.33 -15.39
N LEU A 284 -21.22 12.58 -14.23
CA LEU A 284 -22.50 13.29 -14.12
C LEU A 284 -22.33 14.80 -14.39
N PRO A 285 -23.40 15.57 -14.67
CA PRO A 285 -23.30 16.95 -15.18
C PRO A 285 -22.43 17.94 -14.36
N GLU A 286 -22.30 17.74 -13.06
CA GLU A 286 -21.45 18.57 -12.18
C GLU A 286 -20.10 17.91 -11.87
N GLY A 287 -19.96 16.63 -12.23
CA GLY A 287 -18.77 15.84 -11.99
C GLY A 287 -17.61 16.21 -12.90
N ARG A 288 -16.41 15.94 -12.40
CA ARG A 288 -15.15 16.26 -13.09
C ARG A 288 -14.16 15.12 -12.93
N ALA A 289 -13.52 14.73 -14.03
CA ALA A 289 -12.41 13.80 -14.02
C ALA A 289 -11.16 14.47 -14.60
N ASN A 290 -10.07 14.44 -13.84
CA ASN A 290 -8.73 14.81 -14.30
C ASN A 290 -7.86 13.55 -14.28
N ILE A 291 -7.35 13.18 -15.45
CA ILE A 291 -6.48 12.03 -15.64
C ILE A 291 -5.17 12.56 -16.22
N LEU A 292 -4.07 12.33 -15.51
CA LEU A 292 -2.72 12.63 -15.95
C LEU A 292 -1.89 11.35 -15.91
N VAL A 293 -1.30 11.00 -17.03
CA VAL A 293 -0.27 9.98 -17.13
C VAL A 293 0.99 10.65 -17.66
N ASP A 294 2.10 10.55 -16.94
CA ASP A 294 3.32 11.32 -17.17
C ASP A 294 4.54 10.40 -17.00
N GLY A 295 5.24 10.09 -18.09
CA GLY A 295 6.41 9.21 -18.09
C GLY A 295 7.60 9.81 -17.34
N GLN A 296 7.78 11.12 -17.51
CA GLN A 296 8.86 11.93 -16.95
C GLN A 296 10.22 11.73 -17.64
N ALA A 297 11.10 10.85 -17.17
CA ALA A 297 12.47 10.80 -17.64
C ALA A 297 12.91 9.37 -18.01
N GLY A 298 13.10 9.15 -19.31
CA GLY A 298 13.51 7.90 -19.91
C GLY A 298 12.70 7.67 -21.17
N ASN A 299 12.80 6.50 -21.78
CA ASN A 299 12.05 6.17 -22.99
C ASN A 299 10.80 5.41 -22.58
N ASP A 300 9.70 6.12 -22.39
CA ASP A 300 8.51 5.58 -21.76
C ASP A 300 7.53 4.99 -22.77
N ASN A 301 6.80 3.97 -22.35
CA ASN A 301 5.72 3.37 -23.13
C ASN A 301 4.40 3.53 -22.37
N ILE A 302 3.56 4.43 -22.85
CA ILE A 302 2.34 4.84 -22.17
C ILE A 302 1.12 4.51 -23.03
N ALA A 303 0.17 3.77 -22.46
CA ALA A 303 -1.11 3.46 -23.07
C ALA A 303 -2.27 3.84 -22.14
N ALA A 304 -2.95 4.95 -22.46
CA ALA A 304 -4.14 5.39 -21.76
C ALA A 304 -5.39 5.26 -22.63
N ARG A 305 -6.41 4.56 -22.11
CA ARG A 305 -7.71 4.38 -22.77
C ARG A 305 -8.84 4.79 -21.85
N VAL A 306 -9.68 5.70 -22.34
CA VAL A 306 -10.89 6.17 -21.68
C VAL A 306 -12.11 5.86 -22.55
N GLU A 307 -13.04 5.08 -22.02
CA GLU A 307 -14.32 4.79 -22.66
C GLU A 307 -15.44 5.45 -21.87
N MET A 308 -15.88 6.62 -22.31
CA MET A 308 -16.96 7.32 -21.64
C MET A 308 -18.29 6.55 -21.81
N ASP A 309 -19.02 6.41 -20.71
CA ASP A 309 -20.38 5.88 -20.73
C ASP A 309 -21.33 6.79 -21.53
N GLU A 310 -22.35 6.22 -22.17
CA GLU A 310 -23.30 6.94 -23.03
C GLU A 310 -24.08 8.03 -22.26
N ASP A 311 -24.21 7.89 -20.94
CA ASP A 311 -24.87 8.85 -20.08
C ASP A 311 -23.92 9.89 -19.47
N SER A 312 -22.64 9.89 -19.84
CA SER A 312 -21.68 10.86 -19.35
C SER A 312 -21.97 12.28 -19.87
N ARG A 313 -22.11 13.25 -18.96
CA ARG A 313 -22.41 14.67 -19.22
C ARG A 313 -21.47 15.65 -18.48
N GLY A 314 -20.50 15.14 -17.72
CA GLY A 314 -19.54 15.95 -16.97
C GLY A 314 -18.24 16.21 -17.72
N LEU A 315 -17.31 16.92 -17.05
CA LEU A 315 -16.05 17.36 -17.66
C LEU A 315 -14.95 16.30 -17.54
N LEU A 316 -14.26 16.03 -18.64
CA LEU A 316 -13.08 15.17 -18.71
C LEU A 316 -11.86 15.97 -19.17
N ALA A 317 -10.80 15.96 -18.36
CA ALA A 317 -9.46 16.36 -18.77
C ALA A 317 -8.54 15.15 -18.74
N ALA A 318 -8.00 14.74 -19.89
CA ALA A 318 -7.09 13.61 -20.02
C ALA A 318 -5.77 14.07 -20.67
N ARG A 319 -4.64 13.75 -20.04
CA ARG A 319 -3.31 14.13 -20.52
C ARG A 319 -2.36 12.96 -20.43
N VAL A 320 -1.64 12.70 -21.52
CA VAL A 320 -0.50 11.81 -21.56
C VAL A 320 0.74 12.65 -21.91
N LEU A 321 1.76 12.60 -21.06
CA LEU A 321 3.02 13.33 -21.25
C LEU A 321 4.17 12.32 -21.30
N GLY A 322 5.04 12.45 -22.28
CA GLY A 322 6.28 11.65 -22.38
C GLY A 322 7.32 12.20 -21.42
N GLY A 323 7.95 13.31 -21.78
CA GLY A 323 8.85 14.07 -20.92
C GLY A 323 10.22 14.23 -21.54
N LEU A 324 11.24 13.61 -20.95
CA LEU A 324 12.61 13.54 -21.46
C LEU A 324 12.90 12.14 -21.95
N GLY A 325 13.23 11.97 -23.23
CA GLY A 325 13.55 10.66 -23.81
C GLY A 325 12.74 10.44 -25.08
N ASP A 326 12.88 9.26 -25.66
CA ASP A 326 12.17 8.87 -26.88
C ASP A 326 10.94 8.03 -26.50
N ASP A 327 9.76 8.65 -26.50
CA ASP A 327 8.55 8.06 -25.90
C ASP A 327 7.57 7.45 -26.92
N ASP A 328 6.91 6.35 -26.54
CA ASP A 328 5.78 5.77 -27.27
C ASP A 328 4.48 6.02 -26.49
N LEU A 329 3.64 6.92 -27.02
CA LEU A 329 2.49 7.48 -26.33
C LEU A 329 1.18 7.10 -27.03
N THR A 330 0.25 6.50 -26.30
CA THR A 330 -1.10 6.19 -26.77
C THR A 330 -2.15 6.83 -25.88
N LEU A 331 -3.08 7.60 -26.49
CA LEU A 331 -4.27 8.13 -25.81
C LEU A 331 -5.52 7.87 -26.66
N GLU A 332 -6.34 6.93 -26.21
CA GLU A 332 -7.60 6.56 -26.82
C GLU A 332 -8.78 7.11 -25.99
N ILE A 333 -9.66 7.91 -26.60
CA ILE A 333 -10.86 8.43 -25.93
C ILE A 333 -12.09 8.20 -26.81
N TYR A 334 -13.02 7.39 -26.33
CA TYR A 334 -14.28 7.05 -26.99
C TYR A 334 -15.51 7.50 -26.19
N GLY A 335 -16.68 7.52 -26.82
CA GLY A 335 -17.97 7.80 -26.15
C GLY A 335 -18.24 9.28 -25.85
N VAL A 336 -17.55 10.21 -26.52
CA VAL A 336 -17.68 11.65 -26.26
C VAL A 336 -18.71 12.29 -27.18
N ASP A 337 -19.94 12.47 -26.69
CA ASP A 337 -21.02 13.11 -27.45
C ASP A 337 -20.87 14.63 -27.58
N GLU A 338 -20.35 15.29 -26.54
CA GLU A 338 -20.20 16.74 -26.47
C GLU A 338 -18.71 17.15 -26.37
N PRO A 339 -18.06 17.54 -27.50
CA PRO A 339 -16.63 17.88 -27.49
C PRO A 339 -16.24 19.03 -26.55
N SER A 340 -17.18 19.90 -26.17
CA SER A 340 -16.93 20.97 -25.20
C SER A 340 -16.67 20.49 -23.78
N LEU A 341 -17.02 19.23 -23.48
CA LEU A 341 -16.78 18.61 -22.17
C LEU A 341 -15.39 17.97 -22.07
N LEU A 342 -14.66 17.89 -23.18
CA LEU A 342 -13.38 17.20 -23.27
C LEU A 342 -12.21 18.18 -23.43
N THR A 343 -11.18 17.98 -22.62
CA THR A 343 -9.83 18.49 -22.88
C THR A 343 -8.87 17.30 -22.93
N ALA A 344 -8.33 17.01 -24.12
CA ALA A 344 -7.42 15.89 -24.31
C ALA A 344 -6.09 16.35 -24.94
N LEU A 345 -4.97 15.91 -24.39
CA LEU A 345 -3.62 16.23 -24.86
C LEU A 345 -2.68 15.01 -24.77
N VAL A 346 -1.94 14.78 -25.84
CA VAL A 346 -0.66 14.05 -25.81
C VAL A 346 0.47 15.06 -26.06
N ASP A 347 1.51 15.02 -25.24
CA ASP A 347 2.70 15.87 -25.40
C ASP A 347 3.96 15.02 -25.20
N GLY A 348 4.75 14.83 -26.26
CA GLY A 348 5.98 14.00 -26.20
C GLY A 348 7.09 14.65 -25.37
N GLY A 349 7.27 15.95 -25.52
CA GLY A 349 8.29 16.69 -24.78
C GLY A 349 9.61 16.77 -25.54
N CYS A 350 10.69 16.28 -24.94
CA CYS A 350 12.04 16.35 -25.49
C CYS A 350 12.56 14.97 -25.87
N GLY A 351 12.66 14.71 -27.16
CA GLY A 351 13.32 13.53 -27.72
C GLY A 351 12.72 13.22 -29.07
N TYR A 352 12.61 11.93 -29.40
CA TYR A 352 11.89 11.45 -30.55
C TYR A 352 10.65 10.67 -30.12
N ASP A 353 9.48 11.30 -30.26
CA ASP A 353 8.24 10.81 -29.66
C ASP A 353 7.23 10.36 -30.71
N ILE A 354 6.56 9.25 -30.43
CA ILE A 354 5.53 8.65 -31.28
C ILE A 354 4.18 8.72 -30.57
N ALA A 355 3.18 9.34 -31.19
CA ALA A 355 1.82 9.42 -30.66
C ALA A 355 0.83 8.56 -31.47
N ARG A 356 0.01 7.75 -30.78
CA ARG A 356 -1.17 7.06 -31.33
C ARG A 356 -2.42 7.57 -30.62
N VAL A 357 -3.30 8.27 -31.33
CA VAL A 357 -4.41 8.99 -30.69
C VAL A 357 -5.73 8.90 -31.44
N THR A 358 -6.85 9.00 -30.72
CA THR A 358 -8.16 9.26 -31.32
C THR A 358 -8.26 10.71 -31.81
N ARG A 359 -9.21 10.99 -32.72
CA ARG A 359 -9.31 12.30 -33.42
C ARG A 359 -9.68 13.49 -32.52
N ASN A 360 -10.24 13.22 -31.36
CA ASN A 360 -10.63 14.19 -30.35
C ASN A 360 -9.46 14.62 -29.43
N VAL A 361 -8.26 14.09 -29.64
CA VAL A 361 -7.06 14.38 -28.86
C VAL A 361 -6.16 15.39 -29.59
N ARG A 362 -5.64 16.38 -28.85
CA ARG A 362 -4.61 17.30 -29.35
C ARG A 362 -3.24 16.68 -29.14
N VAL A 363 -2.32 16.89 -30.09
CA VAL A 363 -0.94 16.40 -30.00
C VAL A 363 0.03 17.58 -30.04
N GLY A 364 1.04 17.57 -29.17
CA GLY A 364 2.16 18.51 -29.14
C GLY A 364 3.48 17.75 -29.03
N ASN A 365 4.56 18.33 -29.57
CA ASN A 365 5.93 17.82 -29.44
C ASN A 365 6.06 16.30 -29.70
N CYS A 366 5.49 15.81 -30.81
CA CYS A 366 5.71 14.44 -31.28
C CYS A 366 6.14 14.45 -32.75
N GLU A 367 7.17 13.66 -33.07
CA GLU A 367 7.75 13.54 -34.40
C GLU A 367 6.91 12.67 -35.31
N GLU A 368 6.25 11.64 -34.76
CA GLU A 368 5.33 10.77 -35.49
C GLU A 368 3.94 10.76 -34.83
N VAL A 369 2.89 10.90 -35.64
CA VAL A 369 1.51 10.90 -35.15
C VAL A 369 0.63 10.00 -36.01
N PHE A 370 0.00 9.02 -35.36
CA PHE A 370 -0.94 8.08 -35.95
C PHE A 370 -2.33 8.31 -35.36
N PHE A 371 -3.31 8.54 -36.24
CA PHE A 371 -4.70 8.63 -35.82
C PHE A 371 -5.34 7.25 -35.84
N LEU A 372 -5.88 6.85 -34.70
CA LEU A 372 -6.66 5.63 -34.52
C LEU A 372 -8.09 5.90 -35.01
N ASP A 373 -8.61 5.02 -35.86
CA ASP A 373 -10.00 5.06 -36.27
C ASP A 373 -10.88 4.48 -35.16
N GLU A 374 -12.07 5.04 -34.95
CA GLU A 374 -13.04 4.48 -34.01
C GLU A 374 -13.36 3.02 -34.41
N PRO A 375 -13.35 2.06 -33.47
CA PRO A 375 -13.93 0.76 -33.75
C PRO A 375 -15.39 0.98 -34.15
N ARG A 376 -15.73 0.56 -35.37
CA ARG A 376 -17.07 0.68 -35.97
C ARG A 376 -18.14 -0.09 -35.22
#